data_AF-A0A800BS96-F1
#
_entry.id   AF-A0A800BS96-F1
#
_cell.length_a   1.000
_cell.length_b   1.000
_cell.length_c   1.000
_cell.angle_alpha   90.00
_cell.angle_beta   90.00
_cell.angle_gamma   90.00
#
_symmetry.space_group_name_H-M   'P 1'
#
loop_
_entity.id
_entity.type
_entity.pdbx_description
1 polymer ?
#
loop_
_entity_poly.entity_id
_entity_poly.type
_entity_poly.pdbx_seq_one_letter_code
_entity_poly.pdbx_strand_id
1 'polypeptide(L)'
;GGRAFYTVRADDAELERVIEQIPSSASRDYGKPFYELFQAYGGDFYQIDPLLFSPAEVFINNLASGRSYRAGGPNLEVLRGILG
;
A
#
# COMPACT_ATOMS: atom_id res chain seq x y z
N GLY A 1 5.90 7.35 0.13
CA GLY A 1 5.39 7.11 1.50
C GLY A 1 4.08 7.82 1.75
N GLY A 2 3.11 7.70 0.85
CA GLY A 2 1.80 8.33 1.02
C GLY A 2 0.95 7.64 2.10
N ARG A 3 0.07 8.39 2.74
CA ARG A 3 -0.91 7.92 3.72
C ARG A 3 -2.31 8.18 3.19
N ALA A 4 -3.19 7.20 3.30
CA ALA A 4 -4.59 7.34 2.93
C ALA A 4 -5.52 7.07 4.12
N PHE A 5 -6.56 7.89 4.25
CA PHE A 5 -7.55 7.79 5.32
C PHE A 5 -8.92 7.57 4.67
N TYR A 6 -9.56 6.45 5.02
CA TYR A 6 -10.87 6.07 4.51
C TYR A 6 -11.89 6.04 5.66
N THR A 7 -13.11 6.45 5.34
CA THR A 7 -14.26 6.30 6.22
C THR A 7 -15.30 5.47 5.49
N VAL A 8 -15.68 4.33 6.07
CA VAL A 8 -16.49 3.30 5.39
C VAL A 8 -17.65 2.83 6.27
N ARG A 9 -18.63 2.16 5.68
CA ARG A 9 -19.56 1.26 6.37
C ARG A 9 -19.35 -0.13 5.79
N ALA A 10 -18.88 -1.06 6.61
CA ALA A 10 -18.61 -2.44 6.20
C ALA A 10 -18.74 -3.38 7.41
N ASP A 11 -18.73 -4.70 7.16
CA ASP A 11 -18.53 -5.69 8.22
C ASP A 11 -17.05 -5.63 8.69
N ASP A 12 -16.84 -5.67 10.00
CA ASP A 12 -15.49 -5.69 10.57
C ASP A 12 -14.68 -6.91 10.12
N ALA A 13 -15.33 -8.08 9.98
CA ALA A 13 -14.67 -9.30 9.51
C ALA A 13 -14.23 -9.20 8.04
N GLU A 14 -14.91 -8.39 7.22
CA GLU A 14 -14.44 -8.08 5.87
C GLU A 14 -13.19 -7.20 5.91
N LEU A 15 -13.20 -6.15 6.74
CA LEU A 15 -12.06 -5.25 6.90
C LEU A 15 -10.83 -5.99 7.41
N GLU A 16 -10.98 -6.83 8.43
CA GLU A 16 -9.89 -7.64 8.98
C GLU A 16 -9.27 -8.58 7.95
N ARG A 17 -10.05 -9.10 6.99
CA ARG A 17 -9.55 -9.98 5.93
C ARG A 17 -8.75 -9.25 4.85
N VAL A 18 -9.06 -7.99 4.57
CA VAL A 18 -8.50 -7.26 3.42
C VAL A 18 -7.48 -6.20 3.81
N ILE A 19 -7.50 -5.68 5.04
CA ILE A 19 -6.70 -4.50 5.43
C ILE A 19 -5.20 -4.66 5.14
N GLU A 20 -4.62 -5.83 5.38
CA GLU A 20 -3.20 -6.11 5.14
C GLU A 20 -2.83 -6.22 3.65
N GLN A 21 -3.82 -6.35 2.76
CA GLN A 21 -3.62 -6.44 1.31
C GLN A 21 -3.67 -5.06 0.61
N ILE A 22 -4.10 -4.02 1.32
CA ILE A 22 -4.28 -2.68 0.74
C ILE A 22 -2.96 -1.92 0.60
N PRO A 23 -2.05 -1.88 1.59
CA PRO A 23 -0.80 -1.14 1.46
C PRO A 23 0.08 -1.68 0.34
N SER A 24 0.91 -0.82 -0.26
CA SER A 24 1.88 -1.25 -1.28
C SER A 24 2.87 -2.31 -0.80
N SER A 25 3.07 -2.46 0.52
CA SER A 25 3.87 -3.54 1.10
C SER A 25 3.28 -4.94 0.90
N ALA A 26 2.02 -5.05 0.48
CA ALA A 26 1.41 -6.32 0.10
C ALA A 26 1.84 -6.80 -1.30
N SER A 27 2.39 -5.91 -2.12
CA SER A 27 2.88 -6.26 -3.44
C SER A 27 4.17 -7.09 -3.39
N ARG A 28 4.30 -8.07 -4.29
CA ARG A 28 5.55 -8.82 -4.46
C ARG A 28 6.72 -7.97 -4.95
N ASP A 29 6.42 -6.83 -5.58
CA ASP A 29 7.40 -5.93 -6.18
C ASP A 29 7.83 -4.79 -5.22
N TYR A 30 7.32 -4.81 -3.98
CA TYR A 30 7.65 -3.82 -2.98
C TYR A 30 9.13 -3.88 -2.53
N GLY A 31 9.66 -2.72 -2.13
CA GLY A 31 10.96 -2.61 -1.46
C GLY A 31 12.07 -2.01 -2.33
N LYS A 32 11.78 -1.62 -3.57
CA LYS A 32 12.73 -0.92 -4.46
C LYS A 32 12.13 0.38 -4.99
N PRO A 33 12.97 1.34 -5.42
CA PRO A 33 12.52 2.47 -6.21
C PRO A 33 11.74 2.02 -7.46
N PHE A 34 10.63 2.70 -7.75
CA PHE A 34 9.79 2.38 -8.91
C PHE A 34 10.58 2.38 -10.23
N TYR A 35 11.53 3.31 -10.39
CA TYR A 35 12.36 3.40 -11.59
C TYR A 35 13.21 2.15 -11.82
N GLU A 36 13.86 1.61 -10.78
CA GLU A 36 14.65 0.38 -10.87
C GLU A 36 13.78 -0.82 -11.26
N LEU A 37 12.59 -0.91 -10.67
CA LEU A 37 11.62 -1.95 -10.99
C LEU A 37 11.16 -1.87 -12.45
N PHE A 38 10.80 -0.66 -12.90
CA PHE A 38 10.36 -0.41 -14.27
C PHE A 38 11.44 -0.77 -15.30
N GLN A 39 12.70 -0.44 -15.01
CA GLN A 39 13.84 -0.85 -15.82
C GLN A 39 14.04 -2.38 -15.82
N ALA A 40 13.91 -3.04 -14.67
CA ALA A 40 14.04 -4.49 -14.56
C ALA A 40 13.00 -5.24 -15.41
N TYR A 41 11.81 -4.67 -15.59
CA TYR A 41 10.77 -5.19 -16.49
C TYR A 41 10.88 -4.68 -17.94
N GLY A 42 12.00 -4.06 -18.32
CA GLY A 42 12.21 -3.58 -19.69
C GLY A 42 11.23 -2.48 -20.10
N GLY A 43 10.67 -1.75 -19.13
CA GLY A 43 9.66 -0.72 -19.37
C GLY A 43 8.24 -1.26 -19.61
N ASP A 44 7.99 -2.55 -19.39
CA ASP A 44 6.64 -3.10 -19.46
C ASP A 44 5.89 -2.90 -18.14
N PHE A 45 5.05 -1.86 -18.11
CA PHE A 45 4.22 -1.52 -16.96
C PHE A 45 3.29 -2.66 -16.53
N TYR A 46 2.85 -3.53 -17.45
CA TYR A 46 1.90 -4.61 -17.15
C TYR A 46 2.54 -5.80 -16.44
N GLN A 47 3.87 -5.87 -16.38
CA GLN A 47 4.58 -6.89 -15.57
C GLN A 47 4.61 -6.53 -14.09
N ILE A 48 4.46 -5.25 -13.76
CA ILE A 48 4.46 -4.76 -12.38
C ILE A 48 3.19 -5.21 -11.70
N ASP A 49 3.33 -5.80 -10.52
CA ASP A 49 2.21 -6.18 -9.68
C ASP A 49 1.31 -4.96 -9.39
N PRO A 50 0.02 -5.00 -9.78
CA PRO A 50 -0.89 -3.87 -9.61
C PRO A 50 -1.04 -3.40 -8.16
N LEU A 51 -0.84 -4.30 -7.18
CA LEU A 51 -0.91 -3.95 -5.76
C LEU A 51 0.20 -2.97 -5.34
N LEU A 52 1.26 -2.81 -6.14
CA LEU A 52 2.33 -1.85 -5.86
C LEU A 52 1.81 -0.40 -5.93
N PHE A 53 0.79 -0.14 -6.74
CA PHE A 53 0.18 1.18 -6.94
C PHE A 53 -0.82 1.55 -5.83
N SER A 54 -0.41 1.28 -4.60
CA SER A 54 -1.17 1.48 -3.39
C SER A 54 -0.46 2.42 -2.42
N PRO A 55 -1.18 3.08 -1.50
CA PRO A 55 -0.56 3.90 -0.46
C PRO A 55 0.45 3.10 0.37
N ALA A 56 1.40 3.78 0.99
CA ALA A 56 2.35 3.11 1.88
C ALA A 56 1.68 2.69 3.19
N GLU A 57 0.69 3.45 3.64
CA GLU A 57 -0.03 3.24 4.89
C GLU A 57 -1.49 3.64 4.73
N VAL A 58 -2.39 2.85 5.31
CA VAL A 58 -3.83 3.10 5.29
C VAL A 58 -4.41 3.15 6.69
N PHE A 59 -5.42 4.00 6.85
CA PHE A 59 -6.27 4.07 8.03
C PHE A 59 -7.73 3.92 7.58
N ILE A 60 -8.48 3.00 8.17
CA ILE A 60 -9.90 2.80 7.85
C ILE A 60 -10.73 2.99 9.12
N ASN A 61 -11.66 3.95 9.09
CA ASN A 61 -12.64 4.15 10.15
C ASN A 61 -13.98 3.54 9.73
N ASN A 62 -14.46 2.53 10.47
CA ASN A 62 -15.74 1.88 10.19
C ASN A 62 -16.87 2.57 10.97
N LEU A 63 -17.76 3.25 10.27
CA LEU A 63 -18.92 3.93 10.86
C LEU A 63 -20.00 2.98 11.38
N ALA A 64 -19.98 1.70 10.96
CA ALA A 64 -20.95 0.72 11.42
C ALA A 64 -20.65 0.24 12.85
N SER A 65 -19.36 0.01 13.17
CA SER A 65 -18.91 -0.51 14.47
C SER A 65 -18.20 0.53 15.35
N GLY A 66 -17.75 1.63 14.76
CA GLY A 66 -16.90 2.62 15.42
C GLY A 66 -15.42 2.21 15.52
N ARG A 67 -15.02 1.06 14.99
CA ARG A 67 -13.62 0.59 15.02
C ARG A 67 -12.77 1.29 13.96
N SER A 68 -11.48 1.42 14.28
CA SER A 68 -10.47 1.91 13.34
C SER A 68 -9.40 0.85 13.09
N TYR A 69 -8.97 0.75 11.85
CA TYR A 69 -7.95 -0.18 11.38
C TYR A 69 -6.79 0.60 10.78
N ARG A 70 -5.58 0.04 10.86
CA ARG A 70 -4.37 0.61 10.28
C ARG A 70 -3.50 -0.53 9.76
N ALA A 71 -2.94 -0.37 8.56
CA ALA A 71 -1.96 -1.30 8.02
C ALA A 71 -0.91 -0.57 7.16
N GLY A 72 0.25 -1.22 7.01
CA GLY A 72 1.38 -0.70 6.25
C GLY A 72 2.20 0.35 7.01
N GLY A 73 3.07 1.04 6.27
CA GLY A 73 3.96 2.07 6.78
C GLY A 73 4.87 2.65 5.69
N PRO A 74 5.38 3.88 5.85
CA PRO A 74 6.38 4.43 4.95
C PRO A 74 7.71 3.65 5.05
N ASN A 75 8.24 3.20 3.92
CA ASN A 75 9.60 2.67 3.84
C ASN A 75 10.62 3.81 3.70
N LEU A 76 11.25 4.17 4.81
CA LEU A 76 12.21 5.28 4.86
C LEU A 76 13.52 4.97 4.11
N GLU A 77 13.90 3.69 4.01
CA GLU A 77 15.11 3.28 3.30
C GLU A 77 14.96 3.57 1.80
N VAL A 78 13.87 3.09 1.20
CA VAL A 78 13.55 3.36 -0.22
C VAL A 78 13.40 4.85 -0.47
N LEU A 79 12.72 5.58 0.43
CA LEU A 79 12.51 7.03 0.26
C LEU A 79 13.80 7.82 0.29
N ARG A 80 14.74 7.48 1.20
CA ARG A 80 16.05 8.14 1.24
C ARG A 80 16.86 7.86 -0.02
N GLY A 81 16.75 6.66 -0.58
CA GLY A 81 17.45 6.28 -1.82
C GLY A 81 17.02 7.07 -3.06
N ILE A 82 15.81 7.66 -3.07
CA ILE A 82 15.28 8.41 -4.23
C ILE A 82 15.26 9.94 -4.04
N LEU A 83 15.55 10.44 -2.84
CA LEU A 83 15.53 11.86 -2.49
C LEU A 83 16.94 12.47 -2.42
N GLY A 84 17.97 11.68 -2.73
CA GLY A 84 19.38 12.12 -2.82
C GLY A 84 19.71 12.83 -4.13
#